data_AF-A0A4U5MQ88-F1
#
_entry.id   AF-A0A4U5MQ88-F1
#
_cell.length_a   1.000
_cell.length_b   1.000
_cell.length_c   1.000
_cell.angle_alpha   90.00
_cell.angle_beta   90.00
_cell.angle_gamma   90.00
#
_symmetry.space_group_name_H-M   'P 1'
#
loop_
_entity.id
_entity.type
_entity.pdbx_description
1 polymer ?
#
loop_
_entity_poly.entity_id
_entity_poly.type
_entity_poly.pdbx_seq_one_letter_code
_entity_poly.pdbx_strand_id
1 'polypeptide(L)'
;MWVGVAIIEHSLSVLFNGLTLCIIALLLKRKSMVKMWGDSPPMVSLIVGSAVSAIANPVTNTQWIFVSAGLIPKSPNYTTFLHYPGTIAMSSGWLYDAATLGVCLQRLYILTHPLGNLKRANHVVVFVTSGMAILAMGIDLIVNIIFTSTDIDPATDGKVYGPEKFKQVLDCFAASCMTSHVSSVSQRGRWFGFTLSLSVFITGAIFRVLLMKFSNRFPTNSTHKRVRLTILRETLFV
;
A
#
# COMPACT_ATOMS: atom_id res chain seq x y z
N MET A 1 -12.65 -20.65 -6.03
CA MET A 1 -11.19 -20.62 -6.25
C MET A 1 -10.63 -21.95 -5.76
N TRP A 2 -9.68 -22.57 -6.47
CA TRP A 2 -9.05 -23.79 -5.95
C TRP A 2 -8.21 -23.44 -4.72
N VAL A 3 -8.34 -24.19 -3.63
CA VAL A 3 -7.66 -23.93 -2.35
C VAL A 3 -6.15 -23.78 -2.54
N GLY A 4 -5.54 -24.61 -3.38
CA GLY A 4 -4.11 -24.49 -3.61
C GLY A 4 -3.70 -23.27 -4.43
N VAL A 5 -4.59 -22.65 -5.23
CA VAL A 5 -4.30 -21.34 -5.85
C VAL A 5 -4.21 -20.29 -4.73
N ALA A 6 -5.15 -20.30 -3.78
CA ALA A 6 -5.13 -19.41 -2.62
C ALA A 6 -3.82 -19.54 -1.83
N ILE A 7 -3.42 -20.79 -1.55
CA ILE A 7 -2.17 -21.08 -0.82
C ILE A 7 -0.96 -20.55 -1.59
N ILE A 8 -0.90 -20.75 -2.91
CA ILE A 8 0.19 -20.25 -3.76
C ILE A 8 0.23 -18.72 -3.74
N GLU A 9 -0.91 -18.04 -3.93
CA GLU A 9 -1.01 -16.58 -3.93
C GLU A 9 -0.53 -15.97 -2.60
N HIS A 10 -1.04 -16.49 -1.48
CA HIS A 10 -0.63 -16.01 -0.16
C HIS A 10 0.84 -16.33 0.13
N SER A 11 1.36 -17.49 -0.30
CA SER A 11 2.76 -17.87 -0.11
C SER A 11 3.71 -16.96 -0.90
N LEU A 12 3.37 -16.66 -2.16
CA LEU A 12 4.12 -15.70 -2.98
C LEU A 12 4.06 -14.30 -2.37
N SER A 13 2.91 -13.89 -1.84
CA SER A 13 2.77 -12.61 -1.16
C SER A 13 3.68 -12.53 0.08
N VAL A 14 3.75 -13.57 0.91
CA VAL A 14 4.68 -13.65 2.05
C VAL A 14 6.13 -13.54 1.58
N LEU A 15 6.50 -14.28 0.53
CA LEU A 15 7.86 -14.24 -0.05
C LEU A 15 8.23 -12.83 -0.52
N PHE A 16 7.38 -12.17 -1.29
CA PHE A 16 7.65 -10.83 -1.81
C PHE A 16 7.72 -9.76 -0.72
N ASN A 17 6.87 -9.86 0.31
CA ASN A 17 6.95 -8.96 1.47
C ASN A 17 8.27 -9.17 2.25
N GLY A 18 8.70 -10.43 2.42
CA GLY A 18 10.01 -10.74 3.01
C GLY A 18 11.19 -10.16 2.20
N LEU A 19 11.15 -10.29 0.88
CA LEU A 19 12.14 -9.68 -0.01
C LEU A 19 12.16 -8.15 0.10
N THR A 20 10.99 -7.52 0.17
CA THR A 20 10.87 -6.07 0.41
C THR A 20 11.54 -5.65 1.72
N LEU A 21 11.32 -6.38 2.82
CA LEU A 21 11.97 -6.10 4.10
C LEU A 21 13.49 -6.25 4.02
N CYS A 22 13.98 -7.28 3.33
CA CYS A 22 15.41 -7.46 3.08
C CYS A 22 16.00 -6.28 2.30
N ILE A 23 15.32 -5.81 1.25
CA ILE A 23 15.75 -4.64 0.47
C ILE A 23 15.77 -3.39 1.35
N ILE A 24 14.72 -3.15 2.13
CA ILE A 24 14.67 -2.02 3.07
C ILE A 24 15.82 -2.09 4.06
N ALA A 25 16.10 -3.24 4.66
CA ALA A 25 17.22 -3.41 5.58
C ALA A 25 18.57 -3.11 4.91
N LEU A 26 18.78 -3.54 3.66
CA LEU A 26 19.98 -3.21 2.89
C LEU A 26 20.08 -1.71 2.58
N LEU A 27 18.97 -1.04 2.29
CA LEU A 27 18.93 0.41 2.09
C LEU A 27 19.32 1.15 3.38
N LEU A 28 18.77 0.74 4.52
CA LEU A 28 19.07 1.32 5.83
C LEU A 28 20.52 1.09 6.26
N LYS A 29 21.14 -0.03 5.85
CA LYS A 29 22.57 -0.28 6.05
C LYS A 29 23.44 0.68 5.23
N ARG A 30 23.01 1.09 4.03
CA ARG A 30 23.76 2.00 3.18
C ARG A 30 23.63 3.45 3.62
N LYS A 31 22.44 3.87 4.06
CA LYS A 31 22.17 5.25 4.46
C LYS A 31 21.19 5.27 5.63
N SER A 32 21.53 6.00 6.68
CA SER A 32 20.65 6.12 7.85
C SER A 32 19.39 6.94 7.54
N MET A 33 18.29 6.59 8.19
CA MET A 33 17.00 7.28 8.07
C MET A 33 17.11 8.79 8.33
N VAL A 34 17.91 9.18 9.33
CA VAL A 34 18.13 10.59 9.69
C VAL A 34 18.78 11.36 8.55
N LYS A 35 19.78 10.76 7.88
CA LYS A 35 20.43 11.38 6.71
C LYS A 35 19.47 11.45 5.53
N MET A 36 18.72 10.38 5.26
CA MET A 36 17.70 10.38 4.20
C MET A 36 16.61 11.41 4.44
N TRP A 37 16.22 11.64 5.70
CA TRP A 37 15.19 12.63 6.05
C TRP A 37 15.67 14.06 5.78
N GLY A 38 16.95 14.35 6.04
CA GLY A 38 17.54 15.65 5.71
C GLY A 38 17.55 15.95 4.21
N ASP A 39 17.66 14.91 3.38
CA ASP A 39 17.76 15.06 1.92
C ASP A 39 16.38 15.00 1.23
N SER A 40 15.57 14.00 1.57
CA SER A 40 14.25 13.74 0.96
C SER A 40 13.28 13.09 1.96
N PRO A 41 12.55 13.90 2.76
CA PRO A 41 11.51 13.40 3.66
C PRO A 41 10.46 12.47 3.00
N PRO A 42 9.99 12.73 1.75
CA PRO A 42 9.03 11.84 1.09
C PRO A 42 9.58 10.44 0.84
N MET A 43 10.87 10.31 0.52
CA MET A 43 11.50 9.00 0.34
C MET A 43 11.51 8.19 1.64
N VAL A 44 11.83 8.83 2.77
CA VAL A 44 11.78 8.17 4.08
C VAL A 44 10.37 7.72 4.41
N SER A 45 9.38 8.58 4.13
CA SER A 45 7.96 8.25 4.34
C SER A 45 7.54 7.03 3.51
N LEU A 46 8.05 6.91 2.28
CA LEU A 46 7.84 5.75 1.42
C LEU A 46 8.51 4.49 1.99
N ILE A 47 9.73 4.59 2.49
CA ILE A 47 10.42 3.45 3.15
C ILE A 47 9.64 2.98 4.37
N VAL A 48 9.17 3.90 5.22
CA VAL A 48 8.37 3.57 6.40
C VAL A 48 7.04 2.94 6.00
N GLY A 49 6.29 3.56 5.07
CA GLY A 49 5.03 3.01 4.58
C GLY A 49 5.18 1.62 3.97
N SER A 50 6.25 1.42 3.18
CA SER A 50 6.60 0.12 2.60
C SER A 50 6.93 -0.91 3.69
N ALA A 51 7.67 -0.53 4.74
CA ALA A 51 8.00 -1.42 5.84
C ALA A 51 6.77 -1.82 6.65
N VAL A 52 5.89 -0.88 6.99
CA VAL A 52 4.63 -1.17 7.73
C VAL A 52 3.77 -2.14 6.92
N SER A 53 3.58 -1.87 5.63
CA SER A 53 2.84 -2.76 4.72
C SER A 53 3.49 -4.15 4.60
N ALA A 54 4.82 -4.20 4.47
CA ALA A 54 5.56 -5.45 4.36
C ALA A 54 5.63 -6.26 5.66
N ILE A 55 5.32 -5.66 6.82
CA ILE A 55 5.17 -6.36 8.10
C ILE A 55 3.73 -6.85 8.28
N ALA A 56 2.72 -6.02 7.96
CA ALA A 56 1.32 -6.34 8.19
C ALA A 56 0.77 -7.41 7.22
N ASN A 57 1.14 -7.36 5.94
CA ASN A 57 0.64 -8.28 4.93
C ASN A 57 1.04 -9.75 5.18
N PRO A 58 2.29 -10.10 5.52
CA PRO A 58 2.65 -11.48 5.85
C PRO A 58 1.80 -12.09 6.94
N VAL A 59 1.50 -11.34 8.01
CA VAL A 59 0.66 -11.84 9.11
C VAL A 59 -0.70 -12.29 8.59
N THR A 60 -1.37 -11.42 7.84
CA THR A 60 -2.68 -11.73 7.24
C THR A 60 -2.59 -12.90 6.26
N ASN A 61 -1.60 -12.92 5.38
CA ASN A 61 -1.42 -14.01 4.42
C ASN A 61 -1.15 -15.36 5.11
N THR A 62 -0.34 -15.40 6.16
CA THR A 62 -0.09 -16.62 6.94
C THR A 62 -1.36 -17.11 7.62
N GLN A 63 -2.19 -16.22 8.16
CA GLN A 63 -3.49 -16.60 8.71
C GLN A 63 -4.41 -17.23 7.64
N TRP A 64 -4.48 -16.65 6.45
CA TRP A 64 -5.28 -17.21 5.35
C TRP A 64 -4.71 -18.53 4.79
N ILE A 65 -3.39 -18.75 4.85
CA ILE A 65 -2.78 -20.05 4.56
C ILE A 65 -3.27 -21.09 5.57
N PHE A 66 -3.27 -20.78 6.87
CA PHE A 66 -3.75 -21.71 7.90
C PHE A 66 -5.24 -22.02 7.80
N VAL A 67 -6.07 -21.02 7.46
CA VAL A 67 -7.49 -21.23 7.16
C VAL A 67 -7.66 -22.12 5.93
N SER A 68 -6.92 -21.84 4.85
CA SER A 68 -7.00 -22.62 3.60
C SER A 68 -6.51 -24.06 3.76
N ALA A 69 -5.51 -24.29 4.62
CA ALA A 69 -5.00 -25.61 4.95
C ALA A 69 -5.89 -26.38 5.95
N GLY A 70 -6.98 -25.78 6.43
CA GLY A 70 -7.88 -26.39 7.42
C GLY A 70 -7.31 -26.48 8.83
N LEU A 71 -6.22 -25.75 9.12
CA LEU A 71 -5.58 -25.71 10.45
C LEU A 71 -6.31 -24.78 11.42
N ILE A 72 -6.99 -23.76 10.90
CA ILE A 72 -7.85 -22.86 11.67
C ILE A 72 -9.30 -23.13 11.26
N PRO A 73 -10.19 -23.53 12.20
CA PRO A 73 -11.58 -23.78 11.87
C PRO A 73 -12.29 -22.45 11.59
N LYS A 74 -13.18 -22.47 10.59
CA LYS A 74 -14.07 -21.34 10.28
C LYS A 74 -15.15 -21.25 11.35
N SER A 75 -14.88 -20.53 12.44
CA SER A 75 -15.84 -20.30 13.51
C SER A 75 -15.77 -18.85 14.02
N PRO A 76 -16.85 -18.35 14.65
CA PRO A 76 -16.91 -16.96 15.12
C PRO A 76 -15.77 -16.58 16.08
N ASN A 77 -15.27 -17.56 16.83
CA ASN A 77 -14.15 -17.38 17.77
C ASN A 77 -12.86 -16.86 17.09
N TYR A 78 -12.67 -17.16 15.80
CA TYR A 78 -11.50 -16.72 15.03
C TYR A 78 -11.77 -15.50 14.15
N THR A 79 -12.99 -14.98 14.13
CA THR A 79 -13.36 -13.83 13.29
C THR A 79 -12.56 -12.59 13.66
N THR A 80 -12.44 -12.30 14.95
CA THR A 80 -11.61 -11.21 15.47
C THR A 80 -10.13 -11.38 15.09
N PHE A 81 -9.63 -12.63 15.18
CA PHE A 81 -8.26 -12.99 14.86
C PHE A 81 -7.94 -12.78 13.37
N LEU A 82 -8.91 -13.03 12.48
CA LEU A 82 -8.75 -12.88 11.02
C LEU A 82 -9.06 -11.46 10.53
N HIS A 83 -10.04 -10.78 11.16
CA HIS A 83 -10.55 -9.48 10.71
C HIS A 83 -9.55 -8.36 10.97
N TYR A 84 -9.12 -8.17 12.22
CA TYR A 84 -8.29 -7.01 12.57
C TYR A 84 -6.93 -6.99 11.88
N PRO A 85 -6.17 -8.09 11.78
CA PRO A 85 -4.94 -8.10 11.00
C PRO A 85 -5.20 -7.79 9.52
N GLY A 86 -6.32 -8.27 8.96
CA GLY A 86 -6.75 -7.95 7.61
C GLY A 86 -7.04 -6.45 7.41
N THR A 87 -7.75 -5.83 8.36
CA THR A 87 -8.01 -4.38 8.36
C THR A 87 -6.71 -3.58 8.49
N ILE A 88 -5.80 -4.01 9.37
CA ILE A 88 -4.48 -3.38 9.53
C ILE A 88 -3.65 -3.50 8.25
N ALA A 89 -3.62 -4.68 7.63
CA ALA A 89 -2.90 -4.91 6.37
C ALA A 89 -3.47 -4.05 5.24
N MET A 90 -4.79 -4.01 5.08
CA MET A 90 -5.46 -3.16 4.08
C MET A 90 -5.15 -1.67 4.30
N SER A 91 -5.33 -1.19 5.53
CA SER A 91 -5.13 0.22 5.88
C SER A 91 -3.64 0.63 5.79
N SER A 92 -2.70 -0.29 6.07
CA SER A 92 -1.26 -0.05 5.84
C SER A 92 -0.91 0.18 4.37
N GLY A 93 -1.69 -0.38 3.44
CA GLY A 93 -1.59 -0.09 2.02
C GLY A 93 -1.84 1.39 1.69
N TRP A 94 -2.74 2.06 2.43
CA TRP A 94 -3.02 3.49 2.22
C TRP A 94 -1.83 4.37 2.60
N LEU A 95 -1.07 3.98 3.62
CA LEU A 95 0.16 4.67 4.00
C LEU A 95 1.22 4.56 2.90
N TYR A 96 1.35 3.37 2.30
CA TYR A 96 2.24 3.14 1.16
C TYR A 96 1.81 3.97 -0.06
N ASP A 97 0.53 3.94 -0.43
CA ASP A 97 0.01 4.69 -1.58
C ASP A 97 0.14 6.21 -1.38
N ALA A 98 -0.18 6.72 -0.19
CA ALA A 98 -0.04 8.14 0.13
C ALA A 98 1.43 8.59 0.15
N ALA A 99 2.34 7.74 0.66
CA ALA A 99 3.77 8.05 0.60
C ALA A 99 4.30 8.03 -0.85
N THR A 100 3.82 7.11 -1.67
CA THR A 100 4.12 7.06 -3.11
C THR A 100 3.63 8.31 -3.82
N LEU A 101 2.40 8.76 -3.52
CA LEU A 101 1.85 10.02 -4.00
C LEU A 101 2.73 11.20 -3.56
N GLY A 102 3.22 11.21 -2.32
CA GLY A 102 4.15 12.23 -1.83
C GLY A 102 5.44 12.32 -2.65
N VAL A 103 6.05 11.18 -2.98
CA VAL A 103 7.23 11.13 -3.85
C VAL A 103 6.90 11.62 -5.27
N CYS A 104 5.74 11.25 -5.82
CA CYS A 104 5.27 11.75 -7.12
C CYS A 104 5.09 13.28 -7.11
N LEU A 105 4.48 13.84 -6.07
CA LEU A 105 4.27 15.27 -5.90
C LEU A 105 5.59 16.03 -5.74
N GLN A 106 6.55 15.51 -4.97
CA GLN A 106 7.90 16.07 -4.87
C GLN A 106 8.56 16.17 -6.25
N ARG A 107 8.50 15.10 -7.05
CA ARG A 107 9.09 15.07 -8.40
C ARG A 107 8.41 16.04 -9.36
N LEU A 108 7.09 16.17 -9.28
CA LEU A 108 6.32 17.18 -10.03
C LEU A 108 6.71 18.60 -9.62
N TYR A 109 6.90 18.86 -8.34
CA TYR A 109 7.31 20.16 -7.83
C TYR A 109 8.70 20.55 -8.37
N ILE A 110 9.67 19.64 -8.35
CA ILE A 110 11.02 19.88 -8.89
C ILE A 110 10.97 20.25 -10.38
N LEU A 111 10.15 19.56 -11.18
CA LEU A 111 10.04 19.83 -12.62
C LEU A 111 9.32 21.16 -12.93
N THR A 112 8.34 21.54 -12.12
CA THR A 112 7.53 22.74 -12.36
C THR A 112 8.16 24.00 -11.77
N HIS A 113 8.85 23.87 -10.63
CA HIS A 113 9.43 24.98 -9.88
C HIS A 113 10.89 24.68 -9.48
N PRO A 114 11.83 24.67 -10.45
CA PRO A 114 13.23 24.30 -10.19
C PRO A 114 13.99 25.25 -9.26
N LEU A 115 13.52 26.49 -9.10
CA LEU A 115 14.10 27.50 -8.19
C LEU A 115 13.33 27.62 -6.85
N GLY A 116 12.34 26.75 -6.62
CA GLY A 116 11.51 26.76 -5.43
C GLY A 116 12.24 26.25 -4.17
N ASN A 117 11.71 26.59 -2.99
CA ASN A 117 12.23 26.06 -1.72
C ASN A 117 11.79 24.60 -1.53
N LEU A 118 12.59 23.68 -2.07
CA LEU A 118 12.32 22.24 -2.06
C LEU A 118 12.20 21.66 -0.65
N LYS A 119 13.01 22.14 0.31
CA LYS A 119 12.97 21.64 1.69
C LYS A 119 11.61 21.89 2.33
N ARG A 120 11.09 23.10 2.24
CA ARG A 120 9.76 23.45 2.79
C ARG A 120 8.66 22.68 2.07
N ALA A 121 8.71 22.61 0.74
CA ALA A 121 7.72 21.87 -0.04
C ALA A 121 7.69 20.39 0.34
N ASN A 122 8.85 19.73 0.47
CA ASN A 122 8.95 18.32 0.86
C ASN A 122 8.34 18.04 2.22
N HIS A 123 8.61 18.88 3.23
CA HIS A 123 8.00 18.72 4.56
C HIS A 123 6.48 18.88 4.52
N VAL A 124 5.97 19.86 3.77
CA VAL A 124 4.52 20.05 3.61
C VAL A 124 3.89 18.85 2.92
N VAL A 125 4.50 18.34 1.85
CA VAL A 125 4.01 17.17 1.11
C VAL A 125 3.94 15.95 2.03
N VAL A 126 5.00 15.64 2.77
CA VAL A 126 4.98 14.51 3.72
C VAL A 126 3.93 14.69 4.80
N PHE A 127 3.85 15.88 5.39
CA PHE A 127 2.90 16.14 6.45
C PHE A 127 1.46 15.93 5.96
N VAL A 128 1.14 16.42 4.76
CA VAL A 128 -0.20 16.27 4.17
C VAL A 128 -0.46 14.81 3.79
N THR A 129 0.43 14.15 3.06
CA THR A 129 0.14 12.79 2.56
C THR A 129 0.19 11.75 3.67
N SER A 130 1.26 11.71 4.46
CA SER A 130 1.39 10.76 5.56
C SER A 130 0.42 11.07 6.70
N GLY A 131 0.19 12.34 7.02
CA GLY A 131 -0.79 12.74 8.04
C GLY A 131 -2.21 12.33 7.67
N MET A 132 -2.62 12.57 6.41
CA MET A 132 -3.93 12.14 5.91
C MET A 132 -4.09 10.62 5.95
N ALA A 133 -3.05 9.88 5.54
CA ALA A 133 -3.10 8.41 5.58
C ALA A 133 -3.22 7.87 7.01
N ILE A 134 -2.42 8.38 7.96
CA ILE A 134 -2.48 7.95 9.36
C ILE A 134 -3.85 8.25 9.97
N LEU A 135 -4.41 9.43 9.69
CA LEU A 135 -5.76 9.79 10.14
C LEU A 135 -6.82 8.85 9.54
N ALA A 136 -6.75 8.57 8.24
CA ALA A 136 -7.68 7.65 7.58
C ALA A 136 -7.58 6.23 8.14
N MET A 137 -6.36 5.73 8.39
CA MET A 137 -6.13 4.43 9.04
C MET A 137 -6.74 4.40 10.45
N GLY A 138 -6.54 5.45 11.26
CA GLY A 138 -7.10 5.54 12.60
C GLY A 138 -8.63 5.53 12.59
N ILE A 139 -9.25 6.30 11.70
CA ILE A 139 -10.71 6.33 11.53
C ILE A 139 -11.22 4.96 11.11
N ASP A 140 -10.58 4.31 10.13
CA ASP A 140 -10.98 2.98 9.67
C ASP A 140 -10.89 1.95 10.79
N LEU A 141 -9.81 1.92 11.56
CA LEU A 141 -9.66 1.01 12.70
C LEU A 141 -10.74 1.25 13.76
N ILE A 142 -11.00 2.51 14.13
CA ILE A 142 -12.06 2.85 15.10
C ILE A 142 -13.43 2.40 14.62
N VAL A 143 -13.76 2.67 13.35
CA VAL A 143 -15.03 2.25 12.75
C VAL A 143 -15.13 0.72 12.72
N ASN A 144 -14.05 0.01 12.38
CA ASN A 144 -14.05 -1.45 12.41
C ASN A 144 -14.23 -1.99 13.84
N ILE A 145 -13.63 -1.38 14.86
CA ILE A 145 -13.79 -1.82 16.27
C ILE A 145 -15.23 -1.61 16.76
N ILE A 146 -15.86 -0.49 16.42
CA ILE A 146 -17.19 -0.12 16.95
C ILE A 146 -18.31 -0.87 16.22
N PHE A 147 -18.21 -1.03 14.90
CA PHE A 147 -19.34 -1.46 14.07
C PHE A 147 -19.22 -2.89 13.54
N THR A 148 -18.07 -3.57 13.71
CA THR A 148 -17.92 -4.95 13.24
C THR A 148 -18.45 -5.92 14.28
N SER A 149 -19.41 -6.75 13.90
CA SER A 149 -19.86 -7.87 14.72
C SER A 149 -18.85 -9.02 14.65
N THR A 150 -18.42 -9.51 15.81
CA THR A 150 -17.46 -10.62 15.94
C THR A 150 -18.10 -12.00 15.96
N ASP A 151 -19.40 -12.08 16.26
CA ASP A 151 -20.15 -13.34 16.38
C ASP A 151 -20.67 -13.85 15.02
N ILE A 152 -19.79 -13.87 14.02
CA ILE A 152 -20.15 -14.30 12.67
C ILE A 152 -19.10 -15.23 12.10
N ASP A 153 -19.53 -16.26 11.36
CA ASP A 153 -18.62 -17.21 10.72
C ASP A 153 -17.69 -16.51 9.71
N PRO A 154 -16.37 -16.69 9.84
CA PRO A 154 -15.40 -16.12 8.91
C PRO A 154 -15.40 -16.95 7.63
N ALA A 155 -15.87 -16.33 6.54
CA ALA A 155 -16.16 -16.97 5.26
C ALA A 155 -17.29 -18.01 5.35
N THR A 156 -18.37 -17.80 4.59
CA THR A 156 -19.44 -18.78 4.49
C THR A 156 -18.95 -20.03 3.75
N ASP A 157 -19.09 -21.21 4.36
CA ASP A 157 -18.97 -22.53 3.72
C ASP A 157 -20.09 -22.74 2.68
N GLY A 158 -20.18 -21.87 1.67
CA GLY A 158 -21.17 -21.98 0.60
C GLY A 158 -22.61 -22.23 1.04
N LYS A 159 -23.02 -21.78 2.24
CA LYS A 159 -24.40 -22.02 2.70
C LYS A 159 -25.35 -21.28 1.78
N VAL A 160 -26.01 -22.07 0.96
CA VAL A 160 -26.86 -21.73 -0.18
C VAL A 160 -28.03 -20.86 0.27
N TYR A 161 -28.13 -19.64 -0.27
CA TYR A 161 -29.40 -18.93 -0.38
C TYR A 161 -29.78 -18.87 -1.86
N GLY A 162 -30.56 -19.86 -2.33
CA GLY A 162 -31.08 -19.87 -3.70
C GLY A 162 -31.32 -21.28 -4.27
N PRO A 163 -32.18 -21.40 -5.31
CA PRO A 163 -32.57 -22.69 -5.88
C PRO A 163 -31.37 -23.44 -6.49
N GLU A 164 -31.37 -24.76 -6.32
CA GLU A 164 -30.25 -25.70 -6.53
C GLU A 164 -29.53 -25.68 -7.90
N LYS A 165 -30.04 -24.95 -8.89
CA LYS A 165 -29.60 -25.06 -10.30
C LYS A 165 -28.37 -24.23 -10.68
N PHE A 166 -27.85 -23.39 -9.78
CA PHE A 166 -26.57 -22.67 -9.96
C PHE A 166 -25.65 -22.91 -8.76
N LYS A 167 -25.34 -24.18 -8.51
CA LYS A 167 -24.51 -24.68 -7.41
C LYS A 167 -23.02 -24.40 -7.67
N GLN A 168 -22.57 -23.18 -7.44
CA GLN A 168 -21.14 -22.88 -7.29
C GLN A 168 -20.89 -22.36 -5.89
N VAL A 169 -20.47 -23.26 -5.00
CA VAL A 169 -19.95 -22.92 -3.67
C VAL A 169 -18.60 -22.24 -3.89
N LEU A 170 -18.61 -20.91 -3.99
CA LEU A 170 -17.37 -20.16 -4.01
C LEU A 170 -16.95 -19.92 -2.56
N ASP A 171 -16.19 -20.87 -2.00
CA ASP A 171 -15.44 -20.60 -0.78
C ASP A 171 -14.57 -19.37 -1.02
N CYS A 172 -14.76 -18.35 -0.21
CA CYS A 172 -13.99 -17.14 -0.32
C CYS A 172 -12.82 -17.15 0.67
N PHE A 173 -11.62 -17.09 0.12
CA PHE A 173 -10.36 -17.09 0.86
C PHE A 173 -9.80 -15.66 0.96
N ALA A 174 -10.62 -14.73 1.43
CA ALA A 174 -10.22 -13.33 1.59
C ALA A 174 -10.97 -12.65 2.74
N ALA A 175 -10.29 -11.72 3.43
CA ALA A 175 -10.90 -10.85 4.45
C ALA A 175 -12.12 -10.09 3.90
N SER A 176 -12.08 -9.83 2.60
CA SER A 176 -13.13 -9.20 1.81
C SER A 176 -14.49 -9.90 1.79
N CYS A 177 -14.55 -11.15 2.22
CA CYS A 177 -15.75 -12.00 2.19
C CYS A 177 -16.28 -12.37 3.57
N MET A 178 -15.79 -11.70 4.62
CA MET A 178 -16.52 -11.64 5.88
C MET A 178 -17.89 -10.97 5.64
N THR A 179 -18.89 -11.36 6.42
CA THR A 179 -20.33 -11.21 6.12
C THR A 179 -20.82 -9.77 5.86
N SER A 180 -22.05 -9.66 5.36
CA SER A 180 -22.68 -8.42 4.87
C SER A 180 -22.72 -7.24 5.85
N HIS A 181 -22.60 -7.47 7.16
CA HIS A 181 -22.46 -6.39 8.15
C HIS A 181 -21.09 -5.69 8.06
N VAL A 182 -20.04 -6.46 7.73
CA VAL A 182 -18.64 -6.01 7.57
C VAL A 182 -18.38 -5.46 6.16
N SER A 183 -19.22 -5.83 5.19
CA SER A 183 -19.03 -5.44 3.78
C SER A 183 -19.13 -3.94 3.57
N SER A 184 -20.05 -3.24 4.26
CA SER A 184 -20.21 -1.78 4.11
C SER A 184 -18.99 -1.00 4.63
N VAL A 185 -18.42 -1.43 5.76
CA VAL A 185 -17.20 -0.85 6.35
C VAL A 185 -16.00 -1.16 5.45
N SER A 186 -15.84 -2.42 5.05
CA SER A 186 -14.79 -2.86 4.13
C SER A 186 -14.87 -2.13 2.77
N GLN A 187 -16.07 -1.91 2.25
CA GLN A 187 -16.28 -1.25 0.96
C GLN A 187 -15.85 0.21 1.00
N ARG A 188 -16.10 0.94 2.10
CA ARG A 188 -15.57 2.31 2.28
C ARG A 188 -14.05 2.34 2.25
N GLY A 189 -13.41 1.43 3.00
CA GLY A 189 -11.95 1.31 3.00
C GLY A 189 -11.38 1.00 1.60
N ARG A 190 -12.04 0.14 0.83
CA ARG A 190 -11.64 -0.17 -0.55
C ARG A 190 -11.80 1.01 -1.49
N TRP A 191 -12.90 1.76 -1.40
CA TRP A 191 -13.07 2.96 -2.21
C TRP A 191 -11.99 3.99 -1.92
N PHE A 192 -11.65 4.20 -0.65
CA PHE A 192 -10.56 5.08 -0.26
C PHE A 192 -9.21 4.61 -0.84
N GLY A 193 -8.88 3.32 -0.67
CA GLY A 193 -7.69 2.73 -1.29
C GLY A 193 -7.65 2.93 -2.81
N PHE A 194 -8.75 2.63 -3.49
CA PHE A 194 -8.87 2.81 -4.94
C PHE A 194 -8.65 4.27 -5.37
N THR A 195 -9.21 5.25 -4.63
CA THR A 195 -8.98 6.67 -4.92
C THR A 195 -7.52 7.09 -4.74
N LEU A 196 -6.82 6.55 -3.75
CA LEU A 196 -5.40 6.79 -3.55
C LEU A 196 -4.57 6.18 -4.68
N SER A 197 -4.79 4.91 -5.03
CA SER A 197 -4.06 4.26 -6.11
C SER A 197 -4.32 4.94 -7.47
N LEU A 198 -5.55 5.38 -7.74
CA LEU A 198 -5.89 6.18 -8.92
C LEU A 198 -5.14 7.52 -8.93
N SER A 199 -5.04 8.18 -7.78
CA SER A 199 -4.30 9.45 -7.65
C SER A 199 -2.80 9.26 -7.91
N VAL A 200 -2.21 8.16 -7.44
CA VAL A 200 -0.82 7.77 -7.75
C VAL A 200 -0.65 7.55 -9.26
N PHE A 201 -1.58 6.82 -9.89
CA PHE A 201 -1.53 6.58 -11.33
C PHE A 201 -1.59 7.88 -12.14
N ILE A 202 -2.55 8.76 -11.84
CA ILE A 202 -2.73 10.04 -12.54
C ILE A 202 -1.49 10.93 -12.35
N THR A 203 -1.00 11.09 -11.13
CA THR A 203 0.18 11.92 -10.87
C THR A 203 1.45 11.35 -11.53
N GLY A 204 1.61 10.02 -11.55
CA GLY A 204 2.67 9.35 -12.28
C GLY A 204 2.60 9.58 -13.80
N ALA A 205 1.40 9.53 -14.38
CA ALA A 205 1.19 9.81 -15.80
C ALA A 205 1.53 11.26 -16.15
N ILE A 206 1.07 12.23 -15.35
CA ILE A 206 1.41 13.66 -15.51
C ILE A 206 2.92 13.87 -15.43
N PHE A 207 3.59 13.27 -14.44
CA PHE A 207 5.04 13.34 -14.29
C PHE A 207 5.75 12.85 -15.55
N ARG A 208 5.34 11.71 -16.10
CA ARG A 208 5.92 11.14 -17.32
C ARG A 208 5.76 12.07 -18.53
N VAL A 209 4.58 12.67 -18.70
CA VAL A 209 4.33 13.64 -19.79
C VAL A 209 5.21 14.88 -19.65
N LEU A 210 5.31 15.44 -18.45
CA LEU A 210 6.15 16.61 -18.18
C LEU A 210 7.63 16.30 -18.41
N LEU A 211 8.09 15.11 -18.01
CA LEU A 211 9.47 14.68 -18.23
C LEU A 211 9.81 14.58 -19.71
N MET A 212 8.92 14.00 -20.54
CA MET A 212 9.12 13.95 -22.00
C MET A 212 9.17 15.37 -22.60
N LYS A 213 8.27 16.26 -22.18
CA LYS A 213 8.24 17.65 -22.65
C LYS A 213 9.50 18.41 -22.28
N PHE A 214 10.01 18.21 -21.07
CA PHE A 214 11.25 18.81 -20.59
C PHE A 214 12.47 18.29 -21.37
N SER A 215 12.54 16.97 -21.59
CA SER A 215 13.59 16.33 -22.39
C SER A 215 13.64 16.88 -23.82
N ASN A 216 12.49 17.05 -24.46
CA ASN A 216 12.40 17.55 -25.83
C ASN A 216 12.77 19.03 -25.98
N ARG A 217 12.53 19.86 -24.95
CA ARG A 217 12.88 21.30 -24.96
C ARG A 217 14.37 21.58 -24.75
N PHE A 218 15.11 20.64 -24.17
CA PHE A 218 16.54 20.76 -23.94
C PHE A 218 17.28 19.57 -24.54
N PRO A 219 17.40 19.51 -25.89
CA PRO A 219 18.20 18.49 -26.55
C PRO A 219 19.63 18.58 -26.04
N THR A 220 20.14 17.46 -25.55
CA THR A 220 21.45 17.34 -24.90
C THR A 220 22.58 17.58 -25.88
N ASN A 221 23.05 18.83 -26.01
CA ASN A 221 24.37 19.10 -26.55
C ASN A 221 25.44 18.70 -25.51
N SER A 222 26.46 18.01 -26.00
CA SER A 222 27.37 17.10 -25.26
C SER A 222 28.16 17.72 -24.11
N THR A 223 28.30 19.04 -24.05
CA THR A 223 29.04 19.75 -22.99
C THR A 223 28.24 19.97 -21.71
N HIS A 224 26.90 20.04 -21.77
CA HIS A 224 26.06 20.16 -20.57
C HIS A 224 25.76 18.82 -19.88
N LYS A 225 26.16 17.71 -20.50
CA LYS A 225 25.92 16.34 -20.02
C LYS A 225 26.59 16.09 -18.66
N ARG A 226 27.75 16.71 -18.39
CA ARG A 226 28.55 16.45 -17.18
C ARG A 226 28.01 17.15 -15.93
N VAL A 227 27.43 18.35 -16.06
CA VAL A 227 26.81 19.07 -14.92
C VAL A 227 25.38 18.57 -14.63
N ARG A 228 24.62 18.21 -15.69
CA ARG A 228 23.28 17.63 -15.53
C ARG A 228 23.30 16.22 -14.95
N LEU A 229 24.30 15.39 -15.27
CA LEU A 229 24.39 14.06 -14.66
C LEU A 229 24.74 14.14 -13.18
N THR A 230 25.48 15.14 -12.71
CA THR A 230 25.72 15.31 -11.26
C THR A 230 24.44 15.73 -10.56
N ILE A 231 23.70 16.70 -11.12
CA ILE A 231 22.42 17.16 -10.55
C ILE A 231 21.34 16.07 -10.63
N LEU A 232 21.18 15.37 -11.77
CA LEU A 232 20.25 14.25 -11.90
C LEU A 232 20.67 13.05 -11.05
N ARG A 233 21.97 12.74 -10.91
CA ARG A 233 22.41 11.65 -10.04
C ARG A 233 22.16 12.01 -8.57
N GLU A 234 22.24 13.27 -8.19
CA GLU A 234 21.84 13.74 -6.84
C GLU A 234 20.32 13.89 -6.66
N THR A 235 19.51 13.98 -7.72
CA THR A 235 18.03 14.05 -7.60
C THR A 235 17.29 12.75 -7.93
N LEU A 236 17.93 11.78 -8.61
CA LEU A 236 17.36 10.46 -8.92
C LEU A 236 17.92 9.32 -8.05
N PHE A 237 19.06 9.52 -7.36
CA PHE A 237 19.60 8.57 -6.37
C PHE A 237 19.54 9.08 -4.93
N VAL A 238 18.72 10.10 -4.66
CA VAL A 238 18.34 10.50 -3.30
C VAL A 238 16.90 10.12 -3.01
#